data_AF-A0A6A5XVJ6-F1
#
_entry.id   AF-A0A6A5XVJ6-F1
#
_cell.length_a   1.000
_cell.length_b   1.000
_cell.length_c   1.000
_cell.angle_alpha   90.00
_cell.angle_beta   90.00
_cell.angle_gamma   90.00
#
_symmetry.space_group_name_H-M   'P 1'
#
loop_
_entity.id
_entity.type
_entity.pdbx_description
1 polymer ?
#
loop_
_entity_poly.entity_id
_entity_poly.type
_entity_poly.pdbx_seq_one_letter_code
_entity_poly.pdbx_strand_id
1 'polypeptide(L)'
;MTSQTPTKSNLTALLASTSGGNATLVRCPTDMLQRLRNLHEAEWITLFTPVVPHPPSTALERNMDPFEPLGRALARQVRHVPYRLDYGMTETHVDFIPSAGAILIVICTTENIMSHNSRAFEQQRKFARDIQKKVEDKSGRSITPMILLLCTNGANKQTHQDGLSEFPALLTCTDYNTLALSNAVRVLFDN
;
A
#
# COMPACT_ATOMS: atom_id res chain seq x y z
N MET A 1 -40.02 39.93 -15.28
CA MET A 1 -40.01 38.49 -15.60
C MET A 1 -38.57 38.00 -15.48
N THR A 2 -38.19 37.51 -14.30
CA THR A 2 -36.83 37.09 -13.96
C THR A 2 -36.66 35.61 -14.28
N SER A 3 -35.77 35.32 -15.24
CA SER A 3 -35.45 33.97 -15.71
C SER A 3 -34.63 33.24 -14.63
N GLN A 4 -35.19 32.17 -14.07
CA GLN A 4 -34.50 31.25 -13.17
C GLN A 4 -33.65 30.28 -14.01
N THR A 5 -32.35 30.24 -13.75
CA THR A 5 -31.44 29.24 -14.32
C THR A 5 -31.66 27.88 -13.67
N PRO A 6 -31.62 26.77 -14.44
CA PRO A 6 -31.90 25.45 -13.91
C PRO A 6 -30.71 24.89 -13.13
N THR A 7 -30.99 24.50 -11.88
CA THR A 7 -30.07 23.85 -10.95
C THR A 7 -29.67 22.47 -11.50
N LYS A 8 -28.48 22.37 -12.11
CA LYS A 8 -27.95 21.10 -12.61
C LYS A 8 -27.47 20.24 -11.43
N SER A 9 -28.27 19.21 -11.14
CA SER A 9 -27.97 17.90 -10.53
C SER A 9 -26.74 17.78 -9.63
N ASN A 10 -27.01 17.80 -8.32
CA ASN A 10 -26.09 17.39 -7.24
C ASN A 10 -25.90 15.86 -7.13
N LEU A 11 -26.45 15.08 -8.07
CA LEU A 11 -26.40 13.62 -8.06
C LEU A 11 -25.05 13.07 -8.55
N THR A 12 -24.34 13.78 -9.43
CA THR A 12 -23.00 13.37 -9.88
C THR A 12 -21.94 13.56 -8.78
N ALA A 13 -22.13 14.56 -7.91
CA ALA A 13 -21.27 14.76 -6.74
C ALA A 13 -21.55 13.72 -5.64
N LEU A 14 -22.79 13.24 -5.53
CA LEU A 14 -23.16 12.17 -4.59
C LEU A 14 -22.68 10.77 -5.03
N LEU A 15 -22.48 10.55 -6.33
CA LEU A 15 -21.89 9.31 -6.86
C LEU A 15 -20.35 9.33 -6.82
N ALA A 16 -19.74 10.51 -6.71
CA ALA A 16 -18.31 10.65 -6.40
C ALA A 16 -18.02 10.47 -4.89
N SER A 17 -19.06 10.47 -4.03
CA SER A 17 -18.95 10.33 -2.58
C SER A 17 -19.34 8.94 -2.04
N THR A 18 -19.53 7.94 -2.90
CA THR A 18 -19.32 6.53 -2.51
C THR A 18 -17.83 6.33 -2.26
N SER A 19 -17.45 6.55 -0.99
CA SER A 19 -16.12 6.61 -0.37
C SER A 19 -15.34 5.29 -0.42
N GLY A 20 -15.20 4.71 -1.60
CA GLY A 20 -14.29 3.61 -1.88
C GLY A 20 -12.85 4.09 -1.97
N GLY A 21 -12.19 4.29 -0.83
CA GLY A 21 -10.75 4.50 -0.67
C GLY A 21 -10.03 5.28 -1.78
N ASN A 22 -9.84 6.59 -1.61
CA ASN A 22 -9.11 7.41 -2.58
C ASN A 22 -7.61 7.05 -2.53
N ALA A 23 -7.14 6.33 -3.54
CA ALA A 23 -5.73 5.99 -3.69
C ALA A 23 -4.99 7.07 -4.48
N THR A 24 -3.76 7.40 -4.10
CA THR A 24 -2.97 8.47 -4.75
C THR A 24 -1.49 8.11 -4.75
N LEU A 25 -0.89 8.07 -5.95
CA LEU A 25 0.55 7.94 -6.11
C LEU A 25 1.20 9.28 -5.77
N VAL A 26 1.80 9.37 -4.58
CA VAL A 26 2.38 10.62 -4.07
C VAL A 26 3.70 10.92 -4.78
N ARG A 27 4.53 9.88 -4.94
CA ARG A 27 5.81 9.94 -5.63
C ARG A 27 6.22 8.53 -6.04
N CYS A 28 6.89 8.40 -7.17
CA CYS A 28 7.57 7.18 -7.59
C CYS A 28 8.49 7.56 -8.76
N PRO A 29 9.79 7.20 -8.73
CA PRO A 29 10.65 7.40 -9.89
C PRO A 29 10.07 6.72 -11.13
N THR A 30 10.11 7.39 -12.28
CA THR A 30 9.48 6.91 -13.51
C THR A 30 10.05 5.57 -13.97
N ASP A 31 11.37 5.40 -13.86
CA ASP A 31 12.10 4.17 -14.17
C ASP A 31 11.67 3.01 -13.23
N MET A 32 11.50 3.29 -11.94
CA MET A 32 10.99 2.32 -10.97
C MET A 32 9.57 1.87 -11.29
N LEU A 33 8.68 2.82 -11.61
CA LEU A 33 7.30 2.52 -11.97
C LEU A 33 7.22 1.73 -13.29
N GLN A 34 8.02 2.11 -14.29
CA GLN A 34 8.13 1.38 -15.55
C GLN A 34 8.67 -0.03 -15.34
N ARG A 35 9.69 -0.20 -14.49
CA ARG A 35 10.24 -1.52 -14.14
C ARG A 35 9.21 -2.42 -13.46
N LEU A 36 8.40 -1.87 -12.54
CA LEU A 36 7.30 -2.57 -11.89
C LEU A 36 6.24 -3.03 -12.91
N ARG A 37 5.83 -2.14 -13.81
CA ARG A 37 4.79 -2.43 -14.82
C ARG A 37 5.27 -3.45 -15.87
N ASN A 38 6.57 -3.45 -16.18
CA ASN A 38 7.20 -4.32 -17.18
C ASN A 38 8.00 -5.48 -16.59
N LEU A 39 7.67 -5.95 -15.37
CA LEU A 39 8.26 -7.17 -14.81
C LEU A 39 8.10 -8.34 -15.80
N HIS A 40 9.08 -9.22 -15.90
CA HIS A 40 8.97 -10.44 -16.70
C HIS A 40 7.98 -11.43 -16.06
N GLU A 41 7.27 -12.25 -16.84
CA GLU A 41 6.20 -13.13 -16.32
C GLU A 41 6.68 -14.09 -15.22
N ALA A 42 7.94 -14.53 -15.29
CA ALA A 42 8.57 -15.38 -14.28
C ALA A 42 8.97 -14.64 -12.98
N GLU A 43 8.90 -13.30 -12.96
CA GLU A 43 9.25 -12.49 -11.80
C GLU A 43 8.07 -12.28 -10.85
N TRP A 44 8.33 -12.42 -9.56
CA TRP A 44 7.32 -12.33 -8.52
C TRP A 44 7.33 -10.97 -7.85
N ILE A 45 6.15 -10.48 -7.49
CA ILE A 45 6.01 -9.36 -6.55
C ILE A 45 6.04 -9.94 -5.15
N THR A 46 7.03 -9.56 -4.34
CA THR A 46 7.01 -9.87 -2.91
C THR A 46 6.19 -8.81 -2.18
N LEU A 47 5.06 -9.22 -1.62
CA LEU A 47 4.11 -8.37 -0.93
C LEU A 47 4.28 -8.56 0.58
N PHE A 48 4.94 -7.59 1.23
CA PHE A 48 5.08 -7.55 2.68
C PHE A 48 3.90 -6.82 3.31
N THR A 49 3.18 -7.49 4.20
CA THR A 49 1.96 -6.93 4.82
C THR A 49 2.00 -7.04 6.34
N PRO A 50 1.57 -6.02 7.09
CA PRO A 50 1.58 -6.08 8.54
C PRO A 50 0.43 -6.97 9.02
N VAL A 51 0.68 -7.81 10.02
CA VAL A 51 -0.38 -8.52 10.73
C VAL A 51 -1.11 -7.53 11.63
N VAL A 52 -2.32 -7.12 11.22
CA VAL A 52 -3.11 -6.08 11.88
C VAL A 52 -4.58 -6.47 11.98
N PRO A 53 -5.36 -5.88 12.91
CA PRO A 53 -6.82 -6.00 12.92
C PRO A 53 -7.43 -5.59 11.58
N HIS A 54 -8.57 -6.19 11.26
CA HIS A 54 -9.36 -5.81 10.09
C HIS A 54 -9.84 -4.35 10.17
N PRO A 55 -10.07 -3.69 9.01
CA PRO A 55 -10.70 -2.38 9.03
C PRO A 55 -12.14 -2.53 9.55
N PRO A 56 -12.68 -1.56 10.32
CA PRO A 56 -14.03 -1.64 10.85
C PRO A 56 -15.11 -1.78 9.76
N SER A 57 -14.80 -1.33 8.54
CA SER A 57 -15.65 -1.38 7.35
C SER A 57 -15.59 -2.70 6.58
N THR A 58 -14.79 -3.68 7.02
CA THR A 58 -14.59 -4.92 6.25
C THR A 58 -15.83 -5.81 6.22
N ALA A 59 -16.02 -6.50 5.09
CA ALA A 59 -16.93 -7.63 4.96
C ALA A 59 -16.20 -8.98 4.98
N LEU A 60 -14.87 -8.99 5.13
CA LEU A 60 -14.06 -10.22 5.19
C LEU A 60 -14.34 -11.02 6.47
N GLU A 61 -14.21 -12.33 6.37
CA GLU A 61 -14.27 -13.20 7.55
C GLU A 61 -13.09 -12.90 8.48
N ARG A 62 -13.33 -12.97 9.80
CA ARG A 62 -12.35 -12.52 10.81
C ARG A 62 -11.03 -13.31 10.81
N ASN A 63 -11.03 -14.52 10.24
CA ASN A 63 -9.90 -15.41 10.09
C ASN A 63 -9.11 -15.19 8.79
N MET A 64 -9.57 -14.29 7.91
CA MET A 64 -8.85 -13.95 6.69
C MET A 64 -7.74 -12.93 6.95
N ASP A 65 -6.77 -12.88 6.03
CA ASP A 65 -5.80 -11.79 6.03
C ASP A 65 -6.43 -10.52 5.43
N PRO A 66 -6.35 -9.36 6.09
CA PRO A 66 -7.00 -8.13 5.62
C PRO A 66 -6.42 -7.58 4.31
N PHE A 67 -5.22 -8.01 3.91
CA PHE A 67 -4.55 -7.64 2.67
C PHE A 67 -4.62 -8.72 1.59
N GLU A 68 -5.29 -9.84 1.85
CA GLU A 68 -5.56 -10.84 0.83
C GLU A 68 -6.24 -10.24 -0.43
N PRO A 69 -7.19 -9.28 -0.32
CA PRO A 69 -7.72 -8.59 -1.50
C PRO A 69 -6.68 -7.81 -2.31
N LEU A 70 -5.64 -7.26 -1.66
CA LEU A 70 -4.54 -6.58 -2.34
C LEU A 70 -3.73 -7.57 -3.18
N GLY A 71 -3.40 -8.73 -2.59
CA GLY A 71 -2.71 -9.81 -3.29
C GLY A 71 -3.48 -10.30 -4.52
N ARG A 72 -4.80 -10.48 -4.40
CA ARG A 72 -5.66 -10.87 -5.54
C ARG A 72 -5.79 -9.81 -6.63
N ALA A 73 -5.82 -8.54 -6.26
CA ALA A 73 -6.00 -7.45 -7.21
C ALA A 73 -4.77 -7.27 -8.12
N LEU A 74 -3.58 -7.68 -7.66
CA LEU A 74 -2.37 -7.72 -8.49
C LEU A 74 -2.53 -8.81 -9.55
N ALA A 75 -2.59 -8.41 -10.83
CA ALA A 75 -2.75 -9.32 -11.98
C ALA A 75 -1.47 -10.14 -12.31
N ARG A 76 -0.68 -10.53 -11.30
CA ARG A 76 0.64 -11.17 -11.43
C ARG A 76 0.89 -12.18 -10.31
N GLN A 77 1.97 -12.94 -10.42
CA GLN A 77 2.41 -13.82 -9.34
C GLN A 77 2.88 -13.01 -8.13
N VAL A 78 2.21 -13.21 -6.99
CA VAL A 78 2.49 -12.51 -5.74
C VAL A 78 2.97 -13.52 -4.71
N ARG A 79 4.08 -13.21 -4.04
CA ARG A 79 4.49 -13.86 -2.79
C ARG A 79 4.00 -13.01 -1.62
N HIS A 80 2.90 -13.42 -1.00
CA HIS A 80 2.37 -12.72 0.17
C HIS A 80 3.16 -13.17 1.42
N VAL A 81 3.84 -12.22 2.06
CA VAL A 81 4.69 -12.45 3.22
C VAL A 81 4.25 -11.55 4.37
N PRO A 82 3.46 -12.05 5.33
CA PRO A 82 3.04 -11.26 6.47
C PRO A 82 4.22 -11.02 7.43
N TYR A 83 4.29 -9.82 8.00
CA TYR A 83 5.24 -9.45 9.04
C TYR A 83 4.52 -8.98 10.30
N ARG A 84 5.06 -9.33 11.45
CA ARG A 84 4.48 -8.94 12.74
C ARG A 84 5.25 -7.77 13.35
N LEU A 85 4.53 -6.84 13.96
CA LEU A 85 5.10 -5.60 14.48
C LEU A 85 6.00 -5.81 15.71
N ASP A 86 5.77 -6.89 16.45
CA ASP A 86 6.53 -7.30 17.63
C ASP A 86 7.88 -7.94 17.28
N TYR A 87 7.98 -8.61 16.13
CA TYR A 87 9.22 -9.27 15.68
C TYR A 87 10.03 -8.46 14.66
N GLY A 88 9.37 -7.61 13.87
CA GLY A 88 10.02 -6.87 12.79
C GLY A 88 10.51 -7.80 11.66
N MET A 89 11.61 -7.42 11.00
CA MET A 89 12.20 -8.22 9.92
C MET A 89 12.89 -9.47 10.49
N THR A 90 12.64 -10.62 9.86
CA THR A 90 13.22 -11.93 10.21
C THR A 90 13.99 -12.51 9.03
N GLU A 91 14.76 -13.58 9.26
CA GLU A 91 15.50 -14.29 8.20
C GLU A 91 14.58 -14.76 7.07
N THR A 92 13.39 -15.27 7.39
CA THR A 92 12.38 -15.65 6.38
C THR A 92 12.04 -14.51 5.42
N HIS A 93 11.97 -13.27 5.89
CA HIS A 93 11.74 -12.12 5.02
C HIS A 93 12.94 -11.87 4.09
N VAL A 94 14.15 -12.01 4.64
CA VAL A 94 15.42 -11.84 3.90
C VAL A 94 15.58 -12.87 2.78
N ASP A 95 15.06 -14.08 2.97
CA ASP A 95 15.12 -15.17 1.99
C ASP A 95 14.26 -14.92 0.75
N PHE A 96 13.23 -14.07 0.86
CA PHE A 96 12.39 -13.71 -0.27
C PHE A 96 12.97 -12.61 -1.16
N ILE A 97 13.82 -11.75 -0.61
CA ILE A 97 14.40 -10.60 -1.32
C ILE A 97 15.17 -11.00 -2.60
N PRO A 98 16.06 -12.01 -2.61
CA PRO A 98 16.81 -12.38 -3.81
C PRO A 98 15.96 -12.79 -5.01
N SER A 99 14.77 -13.34 -4.76
CA SER A 99 13.86 -13.80 -5.81
C SER A 99 12.80 -12.77 -6.21
N ALA A 100 12.77 -11.62 -5.54
CA ALA A 100 11.77 -10.59 -5.80
C ALA A 100 12.12 -9.84 -7.09
N GLY A 101 11.22 -9.84 -8.07
CA GLY A 101 11.31 -8.92 -9.20
C GLY A 101 10.89 -7.50 -8.81
N ALA A 102 9.98 -7.41 -7.84
CA ALA A 102 9.55 -6.17 -7.20
C ALA A 102 9.15 -6.42 -5.76
N ILE A 103 9.19 -5.36 -4.95
CA ILE A 103 8.80 -5.39 -3.55
C ILE A 103 7.71 -4.34 -3.34
N LEU A 104 6.59 -4.77 -2.76
CA LEU A 104 5.52 -3.90 -2.29
C LEU A 104 5.40 -4.09 -0.78
N ILE A 105 5.58 -3.03 0.00
CA ILE A 105 5.44 -3.07 1.46
C ILE A 105 4.24 -2.24 1.86
N VAL A 106 3.32 -2.85 2.61
CA VAL A 106 2.19 -2.15 3.18
C VAL A 106 2.57 -1.58 4.55
N ILE A 107 2.22 -0.31 4.78
CA ILE A 107 2.24 0.35 6.06
C ILE A 107 0.81 0.79 6.38
N CYS A 108 0.26 0.35 7.49
CA CYS A 108 -1.10 0.63 7.91
C CYS A 108 -1.11 1.45 9.20
N THR A 109 -1.62 2.68 9.12
CA THR A 109 -1.67 3.65 10.24
C THR A 109 -3.02 4.35 10.34
N THR A 110 -4.08 3.69 9.89
CA THR A 110 -5.44 4.15 10.16
C THR A 110 -5.71 4.26 11.65
N GLU A 111 -6.69 5.07 12.04
CA GLU A 111 -7.06 5.32 13.44
C GLU A 111 -7.34 4.04 14.22
N ASN A 112 -7.94 3.02 13.59
CA ASN A 112 -8.18 1.73 14.23
C ASN A 112 -6.88 0.96 14.52
N ILE A 113 -5.80 1.15 13.74
CA ILE A 113 -4.51 0.52 14.04
C ILE A 113 -3.78 1.32 15.11
N MET A 114 -3.74 2.64 14.96
CA MET A 114 -3.04 3.53 15.88
C MET A 114 -3.67 3.52 17.29
N SER A 115 -4.98 3.26 17.41
CA SER A 115 -5.65 3.10 18.71
C SER A 115 -5.28 1.80 19.43
N HIS A 116 -4.93 0.73 18.70
CA HIS A 116 -4.48 -0.53 19.29
C HIS A 116 -2.98 -0.54 19.58
N ASN A 117 -2.20 0.14 18.75
CA ASN A 117 -0.75 0.23 18.89
C ASN A 117 -0.24 1.60 18.42
N SER A 118 0.04 2.49 19.37
CA SER A 118 0.56 3.83 19.10
C SER A 118 1.95 3.85 18.45
N ARG A 119 2.69 2.73 18.54
CA ARG A 119 4.02 2.56 17.92
C ARG A 119 3.96 1.88 16.55
N ALA A 120 2.77 1.54 16.05
CA ALA A 120 2.60 0.78 14.83
C ALA A 120 3.27 1.46 13.62
N PHE A 121 3.15 2.78 13.49
CA PHE A 121 3.81 3.52 12.41
C PHE A 121 5.33 3.32 12.44
N GLU A 122 5.96 3.55 13.60
CA GLU A 122 7.41 3.46 13.75
C GLU A 122 7.94 2.04 13.55
N GLN A 123 7.20 1.02 14.01
CA GLN A 123 7.57 -0.38 13.82
C GLN A 123 7.51 -0.79 12.35
N GLN A 124 6.45 -0.41 11.64
CA GLN A 124 6.28 -0.69 10.21
C GLN A 124 7.29 0.08 9.36
N ARG A 125 7.55 1.34 9.69
CA ARG A 125 8.61 2.14 9.06
C ARG A 125 9.98 1.53 9.28
N LYS A 126 10.28 1.03 10.49
CA LYS A 126 11.53 0.30 10.76
C LYS A 126 11.63 -0.95 9.90
N PHE A 127 10.57 -1.75 9.80
CA PHE A 127 10.54 -2.93 8.92
C PHE A 127 10.87 -2.55 7.47
N ALA A 128 10.21 -1.52 6.92
CA ALA A 128 10.47 -1.04 5.57
C ALA A 128 11.93 -0.59 5.38
N ARG A 129 12.53 0.12 6.36
CA ARG A 129 13.95 0.52 6.32
C ARG A 129 14.89 -0.70 6.34
N ASP A 130 14.59 -1.70 7.16
CA ASP A 130 15.40 -2.92 7.25
C ASP A 130 15.38 -3.70 5.92
N ILE A 131 14.20 -3.79 5.26
CA ILE A 131 14.07 -4.39 3.92
C ILE A 131 14.84 -3.57 2.88
N GLN A 132 14.68 -2.25 2.85
CA GLN A 132 15.37 -1.38 1.92
C GLN A 132 16.89 -1.57 1.99
N LYS A 133 17.46 -1.53 3.21
CA LYS A 133 18.88 -1.78 3.43
C LYS A 133 19.31 -3.12 2.87
N LYS A 134 18.49 -4.17 3.05
CA LYS A 134 18.82 -5.51 2.56
C LYS A 134 18.73 -5.64 1.03
N VAL A 135 17.84 -4.89 0.39
CA VAL A 135 17.75 -4.78 -1.07
C VAL A 135 19.00 -4.08 -1.63
N GLU A 136 19.41 -2.98 -0.99
CA GLU A 136 20.60 -2.22 -1.37
C GLU A 136 21.88 -3.06 -1.23
N ASP A 137 22.04 -3.78 -0.11
CA ASP A 137 23.20 -4.66 0.14
C ASP A 137 23.35 -5.79 -0.91
N LYS A 138 22.25 -6.24 -1.53
CA LYS A 138 22.25 -7.34 -2.53
C LYS A 138 22.28 -6.85 -3.97
N SER A 139 22.13 -5.54 -4.22
CA SER A 139 21.98 -5.01 -5.58
C SER A 139 23.32 -4.95 -6.32
N GLY A 140 23.72 -6.08 -6.90
CA GLY A 140 24.95 -6.17 -7.70
C GLY A 140 24.82 -5.66 -9.13
N ARG A 141 23.62 -5.70 -9.76
CA ARG A 141 23.41 -5.30 -11.18
C ARG A 141 22.01 -4.84 -11.60
N SER A 142 20.95 -5.02 -10.81
CA SER A 142 19.57 -4.60 -11.18
C SER A 142 18.84 -3.99 -9.99
N ILE A 143 18.24 -2.82 -10.19
CA ILE A 143 17.44 -2.12 -9.19
C ILE A 143 16.13 -2.90 -9.03
N THR A 144 15.91 -3.49 -7.87
CA THR A 144 14.62 -4.11 -7.52
C THR A 144 13.67 -2.98 -7.09
N PRO A 145 12.60 -2.68 -7.84
CA PRO A 145 11.66 -1.63 -7.47
C PRO A 145 11.02 -1.95 -6.12
N MET A 146 11.08 -0.99 -5.20
CA MET A 146 10.49 -1.09 -3.86
C MET A 146 9.50 0.06 -3.65
N ILE A 147 8.22 -0.28 -3.49
CA ILE A 147 7.12 0.67 -3.35
C ILE A 147 6.48 0.50 -1.98
N LEU A 148 6.19 1.62 -1.31
CA LEU A 148 5.36 1.62 -0.10
C LEU A 148 3.90 1.91 -0.45
N LEU A 149 2.99 1.12 0.11
CA LEU A 149 1.56 1.43 0.18
C LEU A 149 1.21 1.85 1.61
N LEU A 150 0.96 3.14 1.83
CA LEU A 150 0.50 3.69 3.10
C LEU A 150 -1.02 3.74 3.15
N CYS A 151 -1.62 2.86 3.96
CA CYS A 151 -3.03 2.91 4.32
C CYS A 151 -3.20 3.79 5.56
N THR A 152 -3.72 5.00 5.41
CA THR A 152 -3.76 6.01 6.50
C THR A 152 -5.00 6.89 6.43
N ASN A 153 -5.53 7.30 7.58
CA ASN A 153 -6.66 8.21 7.68
C ASN A 153 -6.52 9.12 8.91
N GLY A 154 -7.52 9.99 9.11
CA GLY A 154 -7.56 10.90 10.25
C GLY A 154 -6.52 12.03 10.19
N ALA A 155 -6.32 12.69 11.33
CA ALA A 155 -5.49 13.88 11.45
C ALA A 155 -3.98 13.64 11.21
N ASN A 156 -3.50 12.41 11.46
CA ASN A 156 -2.08 12.07 11.36
C ASN A 156 -1.63 11.68 9.95
N LYS A 157 -2.53 11.71 8.95
CA LYS A 157 -2.23 11.32 7.57
C LYS A 157 -0.98 12.01 7.02
N GLN A 158 -0.91 13.34 7.14
CA GLN A 158 0.19 14.12 6.60
C GLN A 158 1.51 13.79 7.31
N THR A 159 1.48 13.74 8.65
CA THR A 159 2.65 13.37 9.46
C THR A 159 3.20 11.98 9.11
N HIS A 160 2.34 10.99 8.92
CA HIS A 160 2.77 9.65 8.51
C HIS A 160 3.31 9.62 7.07
N GLN A 161 2.75 10.41 6.17
CA GLN A 161 3.24 10.54 4.80
C GLN A 161 4.62 11.21 4.74
N ASP A 162 4.81 12.29 5.50
CA ASP A 162 6.07 13.03 5.59
C ASP A 162 7.17 12.20 6.27
N GLY A 163 6.78 11.41 7.28
CA GLY A 163 7.67 10.50 8.00
C GLY A 163 8.16 9.30 7.18
N LEU A 164 7.73 9.16 5.93
CA LEU A 164 8.23 8.17 4.95
C LEU A 164 9.02 8.83 3.81
N SER A 165 9.37 10.11 3.90
CA SER A 165 10.07 10.86 2.84
C SER A 165 11.40 10.24 2.41
N GLU A 166 12.03 9.40 3.25
CA GLU A 166 13.23 8.65 2.90
C GLU A 166 13.01 7.60 1.80
N PHE A 167 11.77 7.15 1.60
CA PHE A 167 11.43 6.17 0.56
C PHE A 167 11.07 6.87 -0.75
N PRO A 168 11.66 6.46 -1.88
CA PRO A 168 11.47 7.13 -3.17
C PRO A 168 10.08 6.92 -3.77
N ALA A 169 9.43 5.79 -3.49
CA ALA A 169 8.12 5.43 -4.01
C ALA A 169 7.08 5.25 -2.90
N LEU A 170 6.04 6.06 -2.94
CA LEU A 170 4.94 6.06 -1.99
C LEU A 170 3.60 6.21 -2.71
N LEU A 171 2.75 5.21 -2.50
CA LEU A 171 1.34 5.21 -2.79
C LEU A 171 0.58 5.35 -1.47
N THR A 172 -0.51 6.12 -1.48
CA THR A 172 -1.37 6.26 -0.29
C THR A 172 -2.79 5.81 -0.62
N CYS A 173 -3.51 5.32 0.37
CA CYS A 173 -4.96 5.14 0.32
C CYS A 173 -5.57 5.39 1.70
N THR A 174 -6.86 5.71 1.75
CA THR A 174 -7.53 6.15 2.98
C THR A 174 -8.07 5.02 3.86
N ASP A 175 -8.05 3.78 3.37
CA ASP A 175 -8.52 2.60 4.07
C ASP A 175 -7.87 1.36 3.43
N TYR A 176 -8.04 0.18 4.01
CA TYR A 176 -7.53 -1.10 3.52
C TYR A 176 -8.64 -2.15 3.41
N ASN A 177 -9.87 -1.69 3.16
CA ASN A 177 -10.94 -2.54 2.67
C ASN A 177 -10.70 -2.96 1.20
N THR A 178 -11.42 -3.97 0.72
CA THR A 178 -11.28 -4.52 -0.63
C THR A 178 -11.27 -3.45 -1.73
N LEU A 179 -12.20 -2.49 -1.69
CA LEU A 179 -12.33 -1.46 -2.72
C LEU A 179 -11.13 -0.50 -2.72
N ALA A 180 -10.67 -0.09 -1.53
CA ALA A 180 -9.49 0.77 -1.39
C ALA A 180 -8.21 0.08 -1.91
N LEU A 181 -8.03 -1.20 -1.59
CA LEU A 181 -6.89 -2.00 -2.05
C LEU A 181 -6.91 -2.22 -3.57
N SER A 182 -8.08 -2.51 -4.15
CA SER A 182 -8.24 -2.60 -5.61
C SER A 182 -7.94 -1.26 -6.31
N ASN A 183 -8.39 -0.14 -5.75
CA ASN A 183 -8.08 1.19 -6.28
C ASN A 183 -6.59 1.51 -6.21
N ALA A 184 -5.90 1.09 -5.13
CA ALA A 184 -4.46 1.25 -5.00
C ALA A 184 -3.70 0.50 -6.11
N VAL A 185 -4.09 -0.73 -6.41
CA VAL A 185 -3.51 -1.50 -7.53
C VAL A 185 -3.78 -0.82 -8.86
N ARG A 186 -5.02 -0.35 -9.09
CA ARG A 186 -5.37 0.37 -10.31
C ARG A 186 -4.47 1.58 -10.53
N VAL A 187 -4.24 2.40 -9.49
CA VAL A 187 -3.33 3.57 -9.60
C VAL A 187 -1.89 3.15 -9.93
N LEU A 188 -1.43 1.98 -9.49
CA LEU A 188 -0.09 1.50 -9.81
C LEU A 188 0.04 1.00 -11.24
N PHE A 189 -0.97 0.33 -11.80
CA PHE A 189 -0.84 -0.41 -13.06
C PHE A 189 -1.64 0.17 -14.23
N ASP A 190 -2.77 0.83 -13.98
CA ASP A 190 -3.64 1.38 -15.01
C ASP A 190 -3.38 2.88 -15.16
N ASN A 191 -2.88 3.28 -16.32
CA ASN A 191 -2.95 4.65 -16.83
C ASN A 191 -4.10 4.72 -17.84
#